data_AF-A0A7C5T952-F1
#
_entry.id   AF-A0A7C5T952-F1
#
_cell.length_a   1.000
_cell.length_b   1.000
_cell.length_c   1.000
_cell.angle_alpha   90.00
_cell.angle_beta   90.00
_cell.angle_gamma   90.00
#
_symmetry.space_group_name_H-M   'P 1'
#
loop_
_entity.id
_entity.type
_entity.pdbx_description
1 polymer ?
#
loop_
_entity_poly.entity_id
_entity_poly.type
_entity_poly.pdbx_seq_one_letter_code
_entity_poly.pdbx_strand_id
1 'polypeptide(L)'
;IKEHPKPDALPCEECHRWEIETGVIYCPTCGRWYPIIEEIPRMLPDELRNEKEELAFLESIAQDFKRAAPDIAEKILTQGKPYNLTHKR
;
A
#
# COMPACT_ATOMS: atom_id res chain seq x y z
N ILE A 1 -7.73 28.69 -7.13
CA ILE A 1 -6.83 27.98 -6.19
C ILE A 1 -7.72 27.40 -5.11
N LYS A 2 -7.72 26.09 -4.88
CA LYS A 2 -8.57 25.51 -3.82
C LYS A 2 -8.05 26.03 -2.47
N GLU A 3 -8.89 26.74 -1.72
CA GLU A 3 -8.55 27.18 -0.37
C GLU A 3 -8.33 25.94 0.49
N HIS A 4 -7.13 25.79 1.03
CA HIS A 4 -6.83 24.77 2.02
C HIS A 4 -7.10 25.36 3.41
N PRO A 5 -7.72 24.58 4.32
CA PRO A 5 -7.93 25.04 5.69
C PRO A 5 -6.59 25.38 6.34
N LYS A 6 -6.61 26.38 7.22
CA LYS A 6 -5.43 26.74 8.02
C LYS A 6 -5.04 25.55 8.92
N PRO A 7 -3.75 25.25 9.12
CA PRO A 7 -3.30 24.14 9.95
C PRO A 7 -3.92 24.12 11.35
N ASP A 8 -4.13 25.29 11.97
CA ASP A 8 -4.70 25.43 13.31
C ASP A 8 -6.17 25.00 13.41
N ALA A 9 -6.87 24.85 12.28
CA ALA A 9 -8.24 24.37 12.22
C ALA A 9 -8.34 22.86 11.97
N LEU A 10 -7.21 22.17 11.82
CA LEU A 10 -7.17 20.72 11.60
C LEU A 10 -7.19 19.97 12.94
N PRO A 11 -7.98 18.89 13.07
CA PRO A 11 -8.02 18.05 14.28
C PRO A 11 -6.79 17.12 14.34
N CYS A 12 -5.58 17.68 14.33
CA CYS A 12 -4.33 16.92 14.26
C CYS A 12 -4.21 15.91 15.42
N GLU A 13 -4.68 16.26 16.62
CA GLU A 13 -4.68 15.35 17.78
C GLU A 13 -5.53 14.09 17.59
N GLU A 14 -6.58 14.15 16.77
CA GLU A 14 -7.39 12.97 16.44
C GLU A 14 -6.68 12.11 15.40
N CYS A 15 -6.10 12.75 14.36
CA CYS A 15 -5.34 12.08 13.31
C CYS A 15 -4.13 11.32 13.85
N HIS A 16 -3.35 11.94 14.74
CA HIS A 16 -2.14 11.35 15.33
C HIS A 16 -2.40 10.11 16.21
N ARG A 17 -3.67 9.78 16.52
CA ARG A 17 -4.02 8.57 17.28
C ARG A 17 -4.08 7.32 16.40
N TRP A 18 -4.10 7.49 15.08
CA TRP A 18 -4.21 6.41 14.13
C TRP A 18 -2.88 6.18 13.46
N GLU A 19 -2.39 4.96 13.55
CA GLU A 19 -1.15 4.52 12.91
C GLU A 19 -1.46 3.42 11.89
N ILE A 20 -0.66 3.35 10.84
CA ILE A 20 -0.79 2.32 9.81
C ILE A 20 0.22 1.23 10.14
N GLU A 21 -0.21 0.22 10.90
CA GLU A 21 0.63 -0.93 11.23
C GLU A 21 0.98 -1.76 10.00
N THR A 22 -0.02 -2.01 9.13
CA THR A 22 0.11 -2.77 7.89
C THR A 22 -0.67 -2.11 6.75
N GLY A 23 -0.08 -2.05 5.55
CA GLY A 23 -0.74 -1.41 4.41
C GLY A 23 0.07 -1.47 3.13
N VAL A 24 -0.41 -0.78 2.10
CA VAL A 24 0.23 -0.72 0.77
C VAL A 24 0.26 0.70 0.26
N ILE A 25 1.42 1.15 -0.21
CA ILE A 25 1.58 2.39 -0.96
C ILE A 25 1.56 2.04 -2.44
N TYR A 26 0.70 2.68 -3.23
CA TYR A 26 0.55 2.40 -4.66
C TYR A 26 0.75 3.63 -5.52
N CYS A 27 1.56 3.49 -6.57
CA CYS A 27 1.76 4.52 -7.58
C CYS A 27 0.89 4.22 -8.82
N PRO A 28 -0.20 4.98 -9.06
CA PRO A 28 -1.06 4.75 -10.23
C PRO A 28 -0.36 5.04 -11.56
N THR A 29 0.70 5.85 -11.55
CA THR A 29 1.43 6.23 -12.78
C THR A 29 2.29 5.09 -13.31
N CYS A 30 3.00 4.35 -12.46
CA CYS A 30 3.92 3.30 -12.89
C CYS A 30 3.44 1.88 -12.56
N GLY A 31 2.44 1.75 -11.68
CA GLY A 31 1.86 0.48 -11.23
C GLY A 31 2.63 -0.21 -10.11
N ARG A 32 3.65 0.44 -9.53
CA ARG A 32 4.40 -0.12 -8.40
C ARG A 32 3.61 -0.01 -7.10
N TRP A 33 3.71 -1.05 -6.29
CA TRP A 33 3.24 -1.03 -4.92
C TRP A 33 4.40 -1.24 -3.95
N TYR A 34 4.27 -0.81 -2.70
CA TYR A 34 5.25 -1.01 -1.64
C TYR A 34 4.53 -1.42 -0.35
N PRO A 35 5.03 -2.43 0.38
CA PRO A 35 4.43 -2.84 1.64
C PRO A 35 4.76 -1.86 2.77
N ILE A 36 3.80 -1.67 3.67
CA ILE A 36 4.00 -1.13 5.01
C ILE A 36 3.89 -2.34 5.95
N ILE A 37 4.96 -2.63 6.69
CA ILE A 37 5.06 -3.76 7.62
C ILE A 37 5.63 -3.22 8.92
N GLU A 38 4.95 -3.48 10.04
CA GLU A 38 5.34 -2.96 11.36
C GLU A 38 5.57 -1.45 11.30
N GLU A 39 4.61 -0.73 10.68
CA GLU A 39 4.62 0.73 10.51
C GLU A 39 5.71 1.28 9.59
N ILE A 40 6.62 0.44 9.07
CA ILE A 40 7.74 0.86 8.23
C ILE A 40 7.39 0.67 6.74
N PRO A 41 7.32 1.76 5.94
CA PRO A 41 7.21 1.66 4.48
C PRO A 41 8.52 1.12 3.88
N ARG A 42 8.47 -0.08 3.28
CA ARG A 42 9.65 -0.68 2.63
C ARG A 42 9.71 -0.30 1.15
N MET A 43 10.23 0.90 0.88
CA MET A 43 10.33 1.47 -0.46
C MET A 43 11.65 1.12 -1.19
N LEU A 44 11.97 -0.16 -1.26
CA LEU A 44 13.20 -0.62 -1.93
C LEU A 44 13.07 -0.55 -3.47
N PRO A 45 14.17 -0.32 -4.20
CA PRO A 45 14.26 -0.57 -5.65
C PRO A 45 13.89 -2.00 -6.02
N ASP A 46 13.37 -2.21 -7.24
CA ASP A 46 12.83 -3.50 -7.68
C ASP A 46 13.86 -4.65 -7.56
N GLU A 47 15.12 -4.37 -7.86
CA GLU A 47 16.25 -5.30 -7.81
C GLU A 47 16.63 -5.75 -6.39
N LEU A 48 16.19 -5.02 -5.36
CA LEU A 48 16.43 -5.34 -3.95
C LEU A 48 15.21 -5.97 -3.27
N ARG A 49 14.11 -6.16 -3.99
CA ARG A 49 12.87 -6.73 -3.44
C ARG A 49 12.89 -8.26 -3.52
N ASN A 50 12.40 -8.92 -2.48
CA ASN A 50 12.31 -10.37 -2.42
C ASN A 50 10.92 -10.84 -2.85
N GLU A 51 10.83 -11.43 -4.05
CA GLU A 51 9.56 -11.92 -4.62
C GLU A 51 8.76 -12.81 -3.66
N LYS A 52 9.43 -13.73 -2.97
CA LYS A 52 8.76 -14.68 -2.08
C LYS A 52 8.11 -13.98 -0.89
N GLU A 53 8.84 -13.03 -0.28
CA GLU A 53 8.32 -12.26 0.87
C GLU A 53 7.16 -11.37 0.44
N GLU A 54 7.24 -10.75 -0.73
CA GLU A 54 6.21 -9.85 -1.24
C GLU A 54 4.94 -10.58 -1.68
N LEU A 55 5.06 -11.75 -2.32
CA LEU A 55 3.92 -12.59 -2.63
C LEU A 55 3.23 -13.09 -1.35
N ALA A 56 4.01 -13.54 -0.35
CA ALA A 56 3.47 -13.95 0.94
C ALA A 56 2.74 -12.80 1.66
N PHE A 57 3.28 -11.58 1.58
CA PHE A 57 2.62 -10.38 2.09
C PHE A 57 1.32 -10.08 1.35
N LEU A 58 1.31 -10.08 0.01
CA LEU A 58 0.08 -9.85 -0.76
C LEU A 58 -1.00 -10.88 -0.44
N GLU A 59 -0.61 -12.15 -0.25
CA GLU A 59 -1.53 -13.22 0.16
C GLU A 59 -2.14 -12.97 1.53
N SER A 60 -1.33 -12.56 2.51
CA SER A 60 -1.80 -12.36 3.88
C SER A 60 -2.81 -11.22 3.97
N ILE A 61 -2.67 -10.16 3.17
CA ILE A 61 -3.58 -9.00 3.19
C ILE A 61 -4.72 -9.08 2.16
N ALA A 62 -4.71 -10.04 1.24
CA ALA A 62 -5.58 -10.01 0.04
C ALA A 62 -7.07 -9.85 0.35
N GLN A 63 -7.58 -10.56 1.36
CA GLN A 63 -9.02 -10.52 1.70
C GLN A 63 -9.42 -9.17 2.30
N ASP A 64 -8.66 -8.69 3.28
CA ASP A 64 -8.91 -7.40 3.91
C ASP A 64 -8.74 -6.25 2.92
N PHE A 65 -7.74 -6.37 2.04
CA PHE A 65 -7.48 -5.36 1.04
C PHE A 65 -8.61 -5.25 0.02
N LYS A 66 -9.14 -6.39 -0.46
CA LYS A 66 -10.32 -6.43 -1.35
C LYS A 66 -11.56 -5.83 -0.70
N ARG A 67 -11.74 -6.03 0.60
CA ARG A 67 -12.86 -5.47 1.37
C ARG A 67 -12.73 -3.96 1.55
N ALA A 68 -11.54 -3.47 1.88
CA ALA A 68 -11.30 -2.06 2.19
C ALA A 68 -11.19 -1.17 0.94
N ALA A 69 -10.57 -1.67 -0.13
CA ALA A 69 -10.28 -0.88 -1.33
C ALA A 69 -10.38 -1.73 -2.62
N PRO A 70 -11.58 -2.19 -3.00
CA PRO A 70 -11.77 -3.16 -4.10
C PRO A 70 -11.14 -2.71 -5.43
N ASP A 71 -11.31 -1.43 -5.81
CA ASP A 71 -10.81 -0.90 -7.08
C ASP A 71 -9.28 -0.87 -7.18
N ILE A 72 -8.59 -0.71 -6.04
CA ILE A 72 -7.12 -0.67 -5.97
C ILE A 72 -6.57 -2.07 -5.75
N ALA A 73 -7.23 -2.87 -4.90
CA ALA A 73 -6.85 -4.23 -4.58
C ALA A 73 -6.72 -5.08 -5.85
N GLU A 74 -7.69 -5.00 -6.76
CA GLU A 74 -7.63 -5.75 -8.01
C GLU A 74 -6.40 -5.37 -8.85
N LYS A 75 -6.10 -4.08 -8.98
CA LYS A 75 -4.93 -3.58 -9.73
C LYS A 75 -3.62 -4.08 -9.14
N ILE A 76 -3.49 -4.06 -7.81
CA ILE A 76 -2.24 -4.49 -7.16
C ILE A 76 -2.09 -6.01 -7.19
N LEU A 77 -3.14 -6.75 -6.84
CA LEU A 77 -3.08 -8.20 -6.71
C LEU A 77 -2.90 -8.90 -8.07
N THR A 78 -3.30 -8.27 -9.17
CA THR A 78 -3.22 -8.87 -10.51
C THR A 78 -2.26 -8.20 -11.49
N GLN A 79 -1.99 -6.91 -11.34
CA GLN A 79 -1.18 -6.12 -12.28
C GLN A 79 -0.05 -5.34 -11.59
N GLY A 80 0.07 -5.47 -10.26
CA GLY A 80 1.06 -4.77 -9.47
C GLY A 80 2.49 -5.11 -9.89
N LYS A 81 3.36 -4.10 -9.84
CA LYS A 81 4.79 -4.24 -10.05
C LYS A 81 5.56 -4.13 -8.73
N PRO A 82 6.70 -4.82 -8.60
CA PRO A 82 7.28 -5.77 -9.56
C PRO A 82 6.60 -7.14 -9.53
N TYR A 83 5.94 -7.50 -8.43
CA TYR A 83 5.29 -8.80 -8.24
C TYR A 83 3.80 -8.66 -7.99
N ASN A 84 3.03 -9.67 -8.41
CA ASN A 84 1.60 -9.79 -8.16
C ASN A 84 1.20 -11.28 -8.15
N LEU A 85 0.00 -11.58 -7.68
CA LEU A 85 -0.44 -12.96 -7.41
C LEU A 85 -0.77 -13.77 -8.67
N THR A 86 -0.81 -13.16 -9.85
CA THR A 86 -1.10 -13.89 -11.10
C THR A 86 0.13 -14.59 -11.68
N HIS A 87 1.33 -14.19 -11.28
CA HIS A 87 2.59 -14.79 -11.75
C HIS A 87 3.09 -15.97 -10.89
N LYS A 88 2.22 -16.60 -10.08
CA LYS A 88 2.57 -17.85 -9.40
C LYS A 88 2.97 -18.91 -10.43
N ARG A 89 4.28 -19.14 -10.57
CA ARG A 89 4.82 -20.35 -11.20
C ARG A 89 4.92 -21.47 -10.17
#